data_AF-A0A261BGL4-F1
#
_entry.id   AF-A0A261BGL4-F1
#
_cell.length_a   1.000
_cell.length_b   1.000
_cell.length_c   1.000
_cell.angle_alpha   90.00
_cell.angle_beta   90.00
_cell.angle_gamma   90.00
#
_symmetry.space_group_name_H-M   'P 1'
#
loop_
_entity.id
_entity.type
_entity.pdbx_description
1 polymer ?
#
loop_
_entity_poly.entity_id
_entity_poly.type
_entity_poly.pdbx_seq_one_letter_code
_entity_poly.pdbx_strand_id
1 'polypeptide(L)'
;MPLSNRGQNDHDFTARMDHNVKEAWDLGYTGKGVVVTILDDGLERTHPDISPNYDERASYDVNDRDSDPMPRYEFSDENRHGTRCAGEVAAIFNNSLCIVGIAYNARIGGIRMLDGDVTDAVEAASVGHNADYIDIYRN
;
A
#
# COMPACT_ATOMS: atom_id res chain seq x y z
N MET A 1 9.61 8.21 17.79
CA MET A 1 8.56 7.82 18.77
C MET A 1 7.61 6.89 18.05
N PRO A 2 7.14 5.77 18.63
CA PRO A 2 6.17 4.92 17.95
C PRO A 2 4.86 5.69 17.76
N LEU A 3 4.29 5.62 16.56
CA LEU A 3 2.95 6.13 16.30
C LEU A 3 1.96 5.36 17.17
N SER A 4 1.13 6.10 17.89
CA SER A 4 0.13 5.56 18.80
C SER A 4 -1.24 5.89 18.22
N ASN A 5 -2.11 4.88 18.04
CA ASN A 5 -3.51 5.11 17.67
C ASN A 5 -4.24 5.77 18.85
N ARG A 6 -4.10 7.08 18.97
CA ARG A 6 -4.56 7.86 20.13
C ARG A 6 -6.08 8.03 20.17
N GLY A 7 -6.80 7.75 19.07
CA GLY A 7 -8.26 7.82 19.02
C GLY A 7 -8.95 6.86 20.01
N GLN A 8 -8.26 5.80 20.43
CA GLN A 8 -8.79 4.79 21.35
C GLN A 8 -8.49 5.10 22.84
N ASN A 9 -7.76 6.17 23.14
CA ASN A 9 -7.47 6.54 24.53
C ASN A 9 -8.47 7.59 25.00
N ASP A 10 -9.25 7.23 26.02
CA ASP A 10 -10.35 8.02 26.58
C ASP A 10 -9.85 9.36 27.15
N HIS A 11 -10.49 10.48 26.73
CA HIS A 11 -10.69 11.76 27.47
C HIS A 11 -11.12 12.94 26.57
N ASP A 12 -11.30 12.76 25.26
CA ASP A 12 -11.73 13.82 24.33
C ASP A 12 -13.01 13.46 23.57
N PHE A 13 -13.73 14.46 23.04
CA PHE A 13 -14.99 14.31 22.27
C PHE A 13 -14.84 13.53 20.95
N THR A 14 -13.61 13.12 20.59
CA THR A 14 -13.26 12.30 19.43
C THR A 14 -12.88 10.86 19.79
N ALA A 15 -12.95 10.49 21.08
CA ALA A 15 -12.67 9.14 21.54
C ALA A 15 -13.52 8.10 20.77
N ARG A 16 -12.85 7.07 20.26
CA ARG A 16 -13.42 5.96 19.46
C ARG A 16 -13.87 6.30 18.04
N MET A 17 -13.50 7.47 17.51
CA MET A 17 -13.66 7.76 16.08
C MET A 17 -12.41 7.34 15.30
N ASP A 18 -12.09 6.05 15.34
CA ASP A 18 -11.00 5.43 14.57
C ASP A 18 -11.35 3.99 14.19
N HIS A 19 -10.50 3.35 13.38
CA HIS A 19 -10.74 2.01 12.84
C HIS A 19 -10.58 0.86 13.86
N ASN A 20 -10.31 1.16 15.13
CA ASN A 20 -10.13 0.20 16.22
C ASN A 20 -9.01 -0.84 15.98
N VAL A 21 -7.97 -0.48 15.21
CA VAL A 21 -6.94 -1.43 14.73
C VAL A 21 -6.00 -1.94 15.82
N LYS A 22 -5.85 -1.22 16.94
CA LYS A 22 -4.94 -1.60 18.01
C LYS A 22 -5.33 -2.91 18.69
N GLU A 23 -6.62 -3.21 18.83
CA GLU A 23 -7.04 -4.48 19.43
C GLU A 23 -6.57 -5.67 18.56
N ALA A 24 -6.62 -5.53 17.23
CA ALA A 24 -6.07 -6.54 16.31
C ALA A 24 -4.54 -6.66 16.45
N TRP A 25 -3.83 -5.53 16.57
CA TRP A 25 -2.39 -5.52 16.79
C TRP A 25 -1.98 -6.14 18.14
N ASP A 26 -2.74 -5.87 19.21
CA ASP A 26 -2.53 -6.43 20.55
C ASP A 26 -2.76 -7.96 20.57
N LEU A 27 -3.62 -8.46 19.68
CA LEU A 27 -3.80 -9.89 19.42
C LEU A 27 -2.73 -10.49 18.49
N GLY A 28 -1.82 -9.68 17.96
CA GLY A 28 -0.73 -10.09 17.07
C GLY A 28 -1.05 -10.09 15.57
N TYR A 29 -2.25 -9.64 15.16
CA TYR A 29 -2.65 -9.56 13.77
C TYR A 29 -2.13 -8.27 13.13
N THR A 30 -1.09 -8.39 12.29
CA THR A 30 -0.36 -7.23 11.72
C THR A 30 -0.24 -7.31 10.20
N GLY A 31 -0.98 -8.23 9.56
CA GLY A 31 -0.90 -8.50 8.12
C GLY A 31 0.19 -9.48 7.69
N LYS A 32 1.00 -10.00 8.63
CA LYS A 32 2.06 -10.96 8.31
C LYS A 32 1.52 -12.16 7.52
N GLY A 33 2.13 -12.40 6.35
CA GLY A 33 1.77 -13.51 5.46
C GLY A 33 0.69 -13.17 4.43
N VAL A 34 0.12 -11.97 4.49
CA VAL A 34 -0.83 -11.45 3.49
C VAL A 34 -0.07 -10.63 2.44
N VAL A 35 -0.46 -10.79 1.18
CA VAL A 35 0.06 -10.05 0.03
C VAL A 35 -1.05 -9.14 -0.52
N VAL A 36 -0.78 -7.83 -0.52
CA VAL A 36 -1.70 -6.80 -1.05
C VAL A 36 -1.05 -6.14 -2.25
N THR A 37 -1.84 -5.79 -3.27
CA THR A 37 -1.38 -4.94 -4.38
C THR A 37 -2.27 -3.73 -4.57
N ILE A 38 -1.66 -2.61 -4.95
CA ILE A 38 -2.32 -1.33 -5.24
C ILE A 38 -2.41 -1.15 -6.76
N LEU A 39 -3.62 -1.11 -7.31
CA LEU A 39 -3.89 -0.89 -8.73
C LEU A 39 -4.06 0.61 -9.00
N ASP A 40 -2.99 1.30 -9.44
CA ASP A 40 -2.97 2.76 -9.42
C ASP A 40 -1.94 3.37 -10.41
N ASP A 41 -1.45 4.57 -10.11
CA ASP A 41 -0.46 5.33 -10.88
C ASP A 41 1.00 4.90 -10.66
N GLY A 42 1.23 3.93 -9.77
CA GLY A 42 2.55 3.34 -9.48
C GLY A 42 2.84 3.25 -7.99
N LEU A 43 3.99 2.63 -7.67
CA LEU A 43 4.46 2.46 -6.30
C LEU A 43 5.95 2.79 -6.23
N GLU A 44 6.32 3.80 -5.43
CA GLU A 44 7.70 4.11 -5.11
C GLU A 44 8.28 2.99 -4.23
N ARG A 45 8.69 1.88 -4.85
CA ARG A 45 9.20 0.69 -4.17
C ARG A 45 10.46 0.95 -3.35
N THR A 46 11.15 2.05 -3.62
CA THR A 46 12.34 2.50 -2.87
C THR A 46 12.02 3.41 -1.68
N HIS A 47 10.75 3.79 -1.44
CA HIS A 47 10.37 4.62 -0.30
C HIS A 47 10.79 3.92 1.01
N PRO A 48 11.41 4.62 1.98
CA PRO A 48 11.93 3.98 3.18
C PRO A 48 10.85 3.33 4.07
N ASP A 49 9.59 3.80 4.00
CA ASP A 49 8.46 3.15 4.70
C ASP A 49 7.85 1.97 3.95
N ILE A 50 8.20 1.77 2.68
CA ILE A 50 7.59 0.75 1.80
C ILE A 50 8.59 -0.36 1.47
N SER A 51 9.83 0.00 1.13
CA SER A 51 10.86 -0.91 0.63
C SER A 51 11.05 -2.20 1.45
N PRO A 52 10.94 -2.23 2.79
CA PRO A 52 11.07 -3.50 3.52
C PRO A 52 9.88 -4.45 3.30
N ASN A 53 8.69 -3.90 3.03
CA ASN A 53 7.47 -4.65 2.76
C ASN A 53 7.21 -4.84 1.25
N TYR A 54 7.93 -4.13 0.38
CA TYR A 54 7.76 -4.20 -1.08
C TYR A 54 7.92 -5.63 -1.61
N ASP A 55 6.99 -6.06 -2.47
CA ASP A 55 6.98 -7.35 -3.11
C ASP A 55 6.91 -7.24 -4.64
N GLU A 56 8.00 -7.67 -5.30
CA GLU A 56 8.11 -7.68 -6.75
C GLU A 56 7.10 -8.64 -7.41
N ARG A 57 6.75 -9.76 -6.75
CA ARG A 57 5.78 -10.72 -7.31
C ARG A 57 4.34 -10.20 -7.25
N ALA A 58 4.09 -9.17 -6.47
CA ALA A 58 2.80 -8.49 -6.40
C ALA A 58 2.78 -7.20 -7.24
N SER A 59 3.80 -6.98 -8.08
CA SER A 59 4.04 -5.72 -8.77
C SER A 59 4.29 -5.90 -10.26
N TYR A 60 3.82 -4.93 -11.04
CA TYR A 60 4.00 -4.90 -12.49
C TYR A 60 3.66 -3.51 -13.05
N ASP A 61 4.26 -3.14 -14.17
CA ASP A 61 3.88 -1.97 -14.93
C ASP A 61 3.13 -2.40 -16.20
N VAL A 62 1.82 -2.14 -16.24
CA VAL A 62 0.98 -2.48 -17.40
C VAL A 62 1.11 -1.43 -18.50
N ASN A 63 1.41 -0.18 -18.14
CA ASN A 63 1.55 0.92 -19.09
C ASN A 63 2.80 0.75 -19.95
N ASP A 64 3.94 0.46 -19.31
CA ASP A 64 5.24 0.30 -19.95
C ASP A 64 5.62 -1.18 -20.22
N ARG A 65 4.83 -2.12 -19.68
CA ARG A 65 4.93 -3.58 -19.89
C ARG A 65 6.23 -4.19 -19.36
N ASP A 66 6.62 -3.78 -18.16
CA ASP A 66 7.77 -4.32 -17.45
C ASP A 66 7.46 -4.59 -15.97
N SER A 67 8.44 -5.07 -15.21
CA SER A 67 8.26 -5.49 -13.81
C SER A 67 8.44 -4.36 -12.79
N ASP A 68 8.78 -3.13 -13.21
CA ASP A 68 9.09 -2.02 -12.32
C ASP A 68 7.91 -1.05 -12.18
N PRO A 69 7.15 -1.09 -11.08
CA PRO A 69 5.97 -0.24 -10.90
C PRO A 69 6.31 1.20 -10.50
N MET A 70 7.57 1.63 -10.61
CA MET A 70 8.00 2.94 -10.14
C MET A 70 7.17 4.06 -10.81
N PRO A 71 6.65 5.02 -10.03
CA PRO A 71 5.90 6.12 -10.59
C PRO A 71 6.80 7.00 -11.44
N ARG A 72 6.23 7.57 -12.49
CA ARG A 72 6.92 8.55 -13.32
C ARG A 72 6.89 9.91 -12.64
N TYR A 73 8.07 10.42 -12.26
CA TYR A 73 8.19 11.73 -11.64
C TYR A 73 8.05 12.85 -12.67
N GLU A 74 7.10 13.74 -12.40
CA GLU A 74 6.85 14.94 -13.17
C GLU A 74 6.78 16.17 -12.26
N PHE A 75 6.90 17.36 -12.85
CA PHE A 75 6.68 18.61 -12.11
C PHE A 75 5.26 18.73 -11.56
N SER A 76 4.28 18.07 -12.17
CA SER A 76 2.87 18.05 -11.73
C SER A 76 2.64 17.17 -10.50
N ASP A 77 3.56 16.26 -10.16
CA ASP A 77 3.43 15.31 -9.04
C ASP A 77 2.11 14.52 -9.10
N GLU A 78 1.68 14.13 -10.30
CA GLU A 78 0.40 13.44 -10.50
C GLU A 78 0.45 11.98 -10.06
N ASN A 79 1.57 11.27 -10.31
CA ASN A 79 1.75 9.84 -10.03
C ASN A 79 2.19 9.53 -8.59
N ARG A 80 1.47 10.07 -7.61
CA ARG A 80 1.80 9.95 -6.18
C ARG A 80 0.75 9.16 -5.40
N HIS A 81 -0.38 8.84 -6.02
CA HIS A 81 -1.56 8.33 -5.35
C HIS A 81 -1.32 6.90 -4.87
N GLY A 82 -0.83 6.00 -5.73
CA GLY A 82 -0.57 4.61 -5.39
C GLY A 82 0.44 4.46 -4.25
N THR A 83 1.49 5.29 -4.21
CA THR A 83 2.48 5.29 -3.11
C THR A 83 1.85 5.70 -1.77
N ARG A 84 0.94 6.68 -1.77
CA ARG A 84 0.22 7.09 -0.55
C ARG A 84 -0.70 5.98 -0.06
N CYS A 85 -1.46 5.38 -0.97
CA CYS A 85 -2.38 4.30 -0.67
C CYS A 85 -1.64 3.06 -0.15
N ALA A 86 -0.48 2.73 -0.72
CA ALA A 86 0.39 1.68 -0.19
C ALA A 86 0.87 1.97 1.24
N GLY A 87 1.15 3.23 1.55
CA GLY A 87 1.53 3.67 2.90
C GLY A 87 0.43 3.42 3.93
N GLU A 88 -0.83 3.75 3.60
CA GLU A 88 -1.98 3.50 4.47
C GLU A 88 -2.15 2.00 4.82
N VAL A 89 -1.81 1.13 3.87
CA VAL A 89 -1.89 -0.32 4.05
C VAL A 89 -0.69 -0.86 4.81
N ALA A 90 0.53 -0.59 4.36
CA ALA A 90 1.72 -1.37 4.74
C ALA A 90 2.98 -0.53 5.02
N ALA A 91 2.85 0.77 5.33
CA ALA A 91 3.98 1.54 5.85
C ALA A 91 4.55 0.86 7.12
N ILE A 92 5.86 0.69 7.18
CA ILE A 92 6.49 -0.08 8.25
C ILE A 92 6.37 0.59 9.62
N PHE A 93 6.25 -0.22 10.66
CA PHE A 93 6.19 0.26 12.02
C PHE A 93 7.58 0.54 12.62
N ASN A 94 7.67 1.57 13.46
CA ASN A 94 8.80 1.83 14.37
C ASN A 94 10.17 2.12 13.72
N ASN A 95 10.19 2.76 12.54
CA ASN A 95 11.41 3.30 11.93
C ASN A 95 11.61 4.82 12.15
N SER A 96 10.69 5.47 12.87
CA SER A 96 10.66 6.92 13.12
C SER A 96 10.48 7.79 11.86
N LEU A 97 9.93 7.22 10.79
CA LEU A 97 9.52 7.93 9.58
C LEU A 97 7.99 7.94 9.45
N CYS A 98 7.49 8.97 8.78
CA CYS A 98 6.08 9.27 8.46
C CYS A 98 5.01 8.57 9.32
N ILE A 99 4.39 7.51 8.79
CA ILE A 99 3.17 6.87 9.30
C ILE A 99 3.38 5.36 9.59
N VAL A 100 2.33 4.68 10.03
CA VAL A 100 2.28 3.21 10.13
C VAL A 100 1.05 2.71 9.37
N GLY A 101 1.23 1.66 8.57
CA GLY A 101 0.14 1.03 7.84
C GLY A 101 -0.75 0.18 8.76
N ILE A 102 -2.01 -0.01 8.38
CA ILE A 102 -2.94 -0.89 9.12
C ILE A 102 -2.37 -2.32 9.24
N ALA A 103 -1.75 -2.80 8.17
CA ALA A 103 -1.15 -4.11 8.02
C ALA A 103 0.37 -3.98 7.81
N TYR A 104 1.06 -3.32 8.74
CA TYR A 104 2.48 -2.95 8.64
C TYR A 104 3.48 -4.13 8.51
N ASN A 105 3.04 -5.39 8.60
CA ASN A 105 3.86 -6.58 8.30
C ASN A 105 3.37 -7.37 7.07
N ALA A 106 2.38 -6.85 6.33
CA ALA A 106 1.98 -7.40 5.05
C ALA A 106 3.04 -7.14 3.97
N ARG A 107 2.99 -7.94 2.90
CA ARG A 107 3.72 -7.69 1.66
C ARG A 107 2.88 -6.75 0.80
N ILE A 108 3.52 -5.77 0.17
CA ILE A 108 2.83 -4.75 -0.63
C ILE A 108 3.46 -4.65 -2.02
N GLY A 109 2.64 -4.75 -3.06
CA GLY A 109 3.03 -4.48 -4.43
C GLY A 109 2.25 -3.33 -5.05
N GLY A 110 2.61 -2.98 -6.28
CA GLY A 110 1.91 -1.97 -7.06
C GLY A 110 1.76 -2.40 -8.52
N ILE A 111 0.58 -2.20 -9.08
CA ILE A 111 0.33 -2.33 -10.50
C ILE A 111 0.14 -0.93 -11.09
N ARG A 112 1.13 -0.45 -11.85
CA ARG A 112 1.06 0.83 -12.54
C ARG A 112 0.20 0.67 -13.80
N MET A 113 -1.00 1.24 -13.76
CA MET A 113 -2.02 1.09 -14.81
C MET A 113 -2.85 2.35 -15.07
N LEU A 114 -2.74 3.39 -14.23
CA LEU A 114 -3.46 4.66 -14.41
C LEU A 114 -2.65 5.78 -15.09
N ASP A 115 -1.32 5.65 -15.18
CA ASP A 115 -0.44 6.63 -15.84
C ASP A 115 -0.36 6.41 -17.38
N GLY A 116 -1.51 6.26 -18.03
CA GLY A 116 -1.62 5.90 -19.45
C GLY A 116 -3.08 5.66 -19.91
N ASP A 117 -3.26 5.19 -21.15
CA ASP A 117 -4.59 4.84 -21.67
C ASP A 117 -5.16 3.60 -20.97
N VAL A 118 -6.20 3.79 -20.16
CA VAL A 118 -6.90 2.71 -19.47
C VAL A 118 -7.94 2.09 -20.40
N THR A 119 -7.74 0.83 -20.77
CA THR A 119 -8.66 0.04 -21.60
C THR A 119 -9.13 -1.19 -20.84
N ASP A 120 -10.22 -1.83 -21.28
CA ASP A 120 -10.69 -3.10 -20.72
C ASP A 120 -9.57 -4.16 -20.61
N ALA A 121 -8.66 -4.19 -21.59
CA ALA A 121 -7.52 -5.10 -21.58
C ALA A 121 -6.48 -4.77 -20.50
N VAL A 122 -6.25 -3.48 -20.24
CA VAL A 122 -5.37 -3.01 -19.15
C VAL A 122 -5.97 -3.40 -17.81
N GLU A 123 -7.24 -3.08 -17.56
CA GLU A 123 -7.93 -3.42 -16.31
C GLU A 123 -7.94 -4.93 -16.06
N ALA A 124 -8.25 -5.74 -17.10
CA ALA A 124 -8.26 -7.19 -17.00
C ALA A 124 -6.88 -7.77 -16.69
N ALA A 125 -5.82 -7.22 -17.30
CA ALA A 125 -4.45 -7.62 -17.01
C ALA A 125 -4.03 -7.24 -15.58
N SER A 126 -4.42 -6.06 -15.11
CA SER A 126 -4.11 -5.57 -13.77
C SER A 126 -4.76 -6.41 -12.68
N VAL A 127 -6.07 -6.67 -12.77
CA VAL A 127 -6.80 -7.46 -11.77
C VAL A 127 -6.43 -8.95 -11.85
N GLY A 128 -6.03 -9.44 -13.03
CA GLY A 128 -5.62 -10.83 -13.23
C GLY A 128 -4.17 -11.14 -12.86
N HIS A 129 -3.35 -10.13 -12.55
CA HIS A 129 -1.92 -10.32 -12.31
C HIS A 129 -1.65 -11.18 -11.07
N ASN A 130 -1.03 -12.36 -11.24
CA ASN A 130 -0.61 -13.27 -10.16
C ASN A 130 -1.71 -13.55 -9.11
N ALA A 131 -2.94 -13.81 -9.56
CA ALA A 131 -4.10 -14.07 -8.71
C ALA A 131 -4.02 -15.35 -7.86
N ASP A 132 -3.03 -16.22 -8.12
CA ASP A 132 -2.70 -17.37 -7.28
C ASP A 132 -1.76 -17.01 -6.10
N TYR A 133 -1.23 -15.78 -6.08
CA TYR A 133 -0.27 -15.30 -5.08
C TYR A 133 -0.76 -14.05 -4.33
N ILE A 134 -1.43 -13.11 -5.00
CA ILE A 134 -1.94 -11.88 -4.40
C ILE A 134 -3.27 -12.18 -3.70
N ASP A 135 -3.35 -11.84 -2.41
CA ASP A 135 -4.55 -12.10 -1.60
C ASP A 135 -5.60 -10.99 -1.76
N ILE A 136 -5.16 -9.73 -1.90
CA ILE A 136 -6.03 -8.55 -1.92
C ILE A 136 -5.58 -7.57 -3.00
N TYR A 137 -6.53 -7.13 -3.82
CA TYR A 137 -6.37 -6.06 -4.80
C TYR A 137 -7.10 -4.82 -4.31
N ARG A 138 -6.40 -3.68 -4.27
CA ARG A 138 -6.96 -2.39 -3.90
C ARG A 138 -6.96 -1.50 -5.14
N ASN A 139 -8.16 -1.12 -5.59
CA ASN A 139 -8.44 -0.04 -6.54
C ASN A 139 -8.59 1.25 -5.72
#